data_AF-A0A7C5IE85-F1
#
_entry.id   AF-A0A7C5IE85-F1
#
_cell.length_a   1.000
_cell.length_b   1.000
_cell.length_c   1.000
_cell.angle_alpha   90.00
_cell.angle_beta   90.00
_cell.angle_gamma   90.00
#
_symmetry.space_group_name_H-M   'P 1'
#
loop_
_entity.id
_entity.type
_entity.pdbx_description
1 polymer ?
#
loop_
_entity_poly.entity_id
_entity_poly.type
_entity_poly.pdbx_seq_one_letter_code
_entity_poly.pdbx_strand_id
1 'polypeptide(L)'
;MNYLKRYNLTHVSYEIVPYDEWSHEEVARKLAGAKYITGSIAYVGEGRTLYTDFGKYLPQDAVVVASPPRIAESSSLSQLANMFFSIVHKKTLERLSGISSHLSGKTEEIAALANNVASSIAKSIETATQIAAEINGQLQTQIQAIKDTAQDSAILTGAVQNIGGVTETIKNIASQTNLLALNAAIEAARAGDSGRGFAVVAQEVRKLAEQSNSSTQHIRQSISEVQTVANRIAPAMEGIVKNNSEIQEKMALISANIKNQTALAEDLSRELKQLLLLNKELSAAIVEDVFK
;
A
#
# COMPACT_ATOMS: atom_id res chain seq x y z
N MET A 1 -38.15 -55.00 9.66
CA MET A 1 -38.09 -55.82 8.43
C MET A 1 -36.82 -56.70 8.29
N ASN A 2 -35.62 -56.27 8.72
CA ASN A 2 -34.38 -57.04 8.53
C ASN A 2 -34.13 -58.22 9.51
N TYR A 3 -34.76 -58.26 10.68
CA TYR A 3 -34.49 -59.31 11.67
C TYR A 3 -35.00 -60.70 11.25
N LEU A 4 -36.24 -60.84 10.79
CA LEU A 4 -36.79 -62.14 10.35
C LEU A 4 -36.09 -62.69 9.09
N LYS A 5 -35.69 -61.81 8.16
CA LYS A 5 -34.84 -62.16 7.02
C LYS A 5 -33.44 -62.63 7.45
N ARG A 6 -32.85 -61.99 8.47
CA ARG A 6 -31.53 -62.36 9.00
C ARG A 6 -31.51 -63.75 9.65
N TYR A 7 -32.63 -64.20 10.21
CA TYR A 7 -32.77 -65.53 10.84
C TYR A 7 -33.54 -66.55 9.95
N ASN A 8 -33.76 -66.25 8.67
CA ASN A 8 -34.41 -67.15 7.70
C ASN A 8 -35.83 -67.62 8.09
N LEU A 9 -36.55 -66.82 8.87
CA LEU A 9 -37.92 -67.10 9.30
C LEU A 9 -38.93 -66.60 8.24
N THR A 10 -38.92 -67.21 7.06
CA THR A 10 -39.76 -66.83 5.91
C THR A 10 -41.18 -67.40 5.95
N HIS A 11 -41.45 -68.33 6.86
CA HIS A 11 -42.74 -69.03 7.02
C HIS A 11 -43.64 -68.41 8.11
N VAL A 12 -43.18 -67.35 8.78
CA VAL A 12 -43.94 -66.67 9.85
C VAL A 12 -44.67 -65.48 9.26
N SER A 13 -46.01 -65.58 9.18
CA SER A 13 -46.87 -64.43 8.91
C SER A 13 -47.06 -63.63 10.20
N TYR A 14 -46.77 -62.34 10.16
CA TYR A 14 -46.95 -61.43 11.29
C TYR A 14 -47.58 -60.13 10.80
N GLU A 15 -48.33 -59.49 11.68
CA GLU A 15 -48.91 -58.18 11.47
C GLU A 15 -48.46 -57.25 12.59
N ILE A 16 -47.99 -56.05 12.25
CA ILE A 16 -47.64 -55.04 13.24
C ILE A 16 -48.92 -54.29 13.59
N VAL A 17 -49.28 -54.29 14.87
CA VAL A 17 -50.46 -53.60 15.40
C VAL A 17 -49.99 -52.38 16.20
N PRO A 18 -50.03 -51.16 15.63
CA PRO A 18 -49.68 -49.93 16.34
C PRO A 18 -50.86 -49.53 17.24
N TYR A 19 -50.82 -50.03 18.48
CA TYR A 19 -51.94 -49.89 19.43
C TYR A 19 -52.26 -48.45 19.84
N ASP A 20 -51.30 -47.54 19.67
CA ASP A 20 -51.36 -46.12 19.99
C ASP A 20 -51.86 -45.26 18.82
N GLU A 21 -51.79 -45.78 17.59
CA GLU A 21 -52.23 -45.07 16.38
C GLU A 21 -53.60 -45.55 15.88
N TRP A 22 -53.99 -46.79 16.20
CA TRP A 22 -55.25 -47.40 15.78
C TRP A 22 -56.36 -47.22 16.82
N SER A 23 -57.62 -47.25 16.36
CA SER A 23 -58.74 -47.20 17.30
C SER A 23 -58.77 -48.45 18.16
N HIS A 24 -59.30 -48.32 19.38
CA HIS A 24 -59.38 -49.42 20.35
C HIS A 24 -60.07 -50.66 19.77
N GLU A 25 -61.13 -50.47 18.97
CA GLU A 25 -61.86 -51.56 18.33
C GLU A 25 -61.05 -52.28 17.25
N GLU A 26 -60.24 -51.56 16.48
CA GLU A 26 -59.39 -52.14 15.44
C GLU A 26 -58.28 -52.99 16.05
N VAL A 27 -57.63 -52.49 17.11
CA VAL A 27 -56.61 -53.21 17.86
C VAL A 27 -57.22 -54.45 18.52
N ALA A 28 -58.36 -54.31 19.20
CA ALA A 28 -59.07 -55.41 19.82
C ALA A 28 -59.45 -56.51 18.82
N ARG A 29 -59.96 -56.14 17.64
CA ARG A 29 -60.31 -57.09 16.57
C ARG A 29 -59.11 -57.89 16.08
N LYS A 30 -57.94 -57.25 15.98
CA LYS A 30 -56.70 -57.89 15.55
C LYS A 30 -56.12 -58.80 16.62
N LEU A 31 -56.15 -58.36 17.88
CA LEU A 31 -55.71 -59.17 19.01
C LEU A 31 -56.59 -60.40 19.23
N ALA A 32 -57.90 -60.30 18.99
CA ALA A 32 -58.85 -61.42 19.12
C ALA A 32 -58.59 -62.58 18.15
N GLY A 33 -57.85 -62.36 17.06
CA GLY A 33 -57.44 -63.41 16.12
C GLY A 33 -55.98 -63.88 16.28
N ALA A 34 -55.23 -63.30 17.22
CA ALA A 34 -53.79 -63.52 17.32
C ALA A 34 -53.47 -64.72 18.21
N LYS A 35 -52.79 -65.73 17.65
CA LYS A 35 -52.29 -66.89 18.39
C LYS A 35 -51.00 -66.60 19.16
N TYR A 36 -50.17 -65.69 18.64
CA TYR A 36 -48.93 -65.25 19.26
C TYR A 36 -48.88 -63.74 19.26
N ILE A 37 -48.63 -63.15 20.43
CA ILE A 37 -48.50 -61.71 20.60
C ILE A 37 -47.11 -61.45 21.18
N THR A 38 -46.33 -60.58 20.53
CA THR A 38 -45.00 -60.23 21.01
C THR A 38 -44.80 -58.73 21.01
N GLY A 39 -44.08 -58.23 22.00
CA GLY A 39 -43.83 -56.81 22.20
C GLY A 39 -42.90 -56.59 23.39
N SER A 40 -42.63 -55.31 23.70
CA SER A 40 -41.86 -54.97 24.89
C SER A 40 -42.60 -55.39 26.17
N ILE A 41 -41.90 -55.99 27.14
CA ILE A 41 -42.47 -56.30 28.46
C ILE A 41 -43.11 -55.09 29.16
N ALA A 42 -42.75 -53.86 28.78
CA ALA A 42 -43.39 -52.65 29.28
C ALA A 42 -44.86 -52.49 28.82
N TYR A 43 -45.25 -53.08 27.70
CA TYR A 43 -46.58 -52.96 27.10
C TYR A 43 -47.35 -54.28 27.07
N VAL A 44 -46.68 -55.38 26.73
CA VAL A 44 -47.28 -56.72 26.64
C VAL A 44 -47.02 -57.59 27.86
N GLY A 45 -46.29 -57.08 28.86
CA GLY A 45 -46.10 -57.78 30.13
C GLY A 45 -47.40 -57.87 30.92
N GLU A 46 -47.48 -58.85 31.82
CA GLU A 46 -48.65 -59.02 32.70
C GLU A 46 -48.94 -57.73 33.49
N GLY A 47 -50.21 -57.32 33.54
CA GLY A 47 -50.63 -56.06 34.18
C GLY A 47 -50.25 -54.78 33.44
N ARG A 48 -49.74 -54.87 32.20
CA ARG A 48 -49.48 -53.72 31.32
C ARG A 48 -50.60 -53.51 30.30
N THR A 49 -50.45 -52.49 29.47
CA THR A 49 -51.40 -52.01 28.46
C THR A 49 -52.14 -53.12 27.70
N LEU A 50 -51.45 -54.17 27.27
CA LEU A 50 -52.08 -55.30 26.59
C LEU A 50 -53.15 -55.98 27.45
N TYR A 51 -52.84 -56.24 28.73
CA TYR A 51 -53.75 -56.92 29.64
C TYR A 51 -54.77 -55.96 30.28
N THR A 52 -54.37 -54.73 30.60
CA THR A 52 -55.26 -53.75 31.23
C THR A 52 -56.33 -53.26 30.26
N ASP A 53 -55.94 -52.97 29.01
CA ASP A 53 -56.83 -52.28 28.08
C ASP A 53 -57.47 -53.27 27.11
N PHE A 54 -56.73 -54.31 26.72
CA PHE A 54 -57.17 -55.28 25.71
C PHE A 54 -57.35 -56.71 26.23
N GLY A 55 -57.12 -56.97 27.53
CA GLY A 55 -57.09 -58.33 28.09
C GLY A 55 -58.36 -59.14 27.84
N LYS A 56 -59.52 -58.48 27.83
CA LYS A 56 -60.83 -59.11 27.55
C LYS A 56 -61.02 -59.59 26.11
N TYR A 57 -60.18 -59.11 25.19
CA TYR A 57 -60.20 -59.47 23.77
C TYR A 57 -59.13 -60.49 23.41
N LEU A 58 -58.27 -60.88 24.35
CA LEU A 58 -57.24 -61.88 24.11
C LEU A 58 -57.85 -63.29 24.08
N PRO A 59 -57.53 -64.11 23.06
CA PRO A 59 -57.90 -65.52 23.07
C PRO A 59 -57.34 -66.24 24.30
N GLN A 60 -58.09 -67.19 24.87
CA GLN A 60 -57.64 -67.95 26.04
C GLN A 60 -56.38 -68.79 25.77
N ASP A 61 -56.12 -69.14 24.51
CA ASP A 61 -54.96 -69.90 24.05
C ASP A 61 -53.86 -69.03 23.41
N ALA A 62 -53.99 -67.69 23.48
CA ALA A 62 -52.97 -66.80 22.94
C ALA A 62 -51.68 -66.83 23.78
N VAL A 63 -50.54 -67.03 23.10
CA VAL A 63 -49.23 -67.02 23.74
C VAL A 63 -48.63 -65.62 23.64
N VAL A 64 -48.53 -64.94 24.78
CA VAL A 64 -47.88 -63.63 24.88
C VAL A 64 -46.39 -63.81 25.20
N VAL A 65 -45.54 -63.44 24.24
CA VAL A 65 -44.07 -63.47 24.38
C VAL A 65 -43.57 -62.05 24.59
N ALA A 66 -43.49 -61.65 25.87
CA ALA A 66 -42.88 -60.39 26.26
C ALA A 66 -41.36 -60.44 26.04
N SER A 67 -40.84 -59.51 25.25
CA SER A 67 -39.40 -59.34 25.12
C SER A 67 -38.84 -58.89 26.48
N PRO A 68 -37.79 -59.53 27.02
CA PRO A 68 -37.19 -59.15 28.30
C PRO A 68 -36.78 -57.67 28.30
N PRO A 69 -36.69 -57.03 29.49
CA PRO A 69 -36.30 -55.63 29.57
C PRO A 69 -34.96 -55.44 28.87
N ARG A 70 -34.89 -54.43 27.99
CA ARG A 70 -33.63 -54.03 27.36
C ARG A 70 -32.76 -53.38 28.43
N ILE A 71 -31.88 -54.16 29.05
CA ILE A 71 -30.90 -53.67 30.02
C ILE A 71 -29.67 -53.23 29.24
N ALA A 72 -29.24 -51.98 29.43
CA ALA A 72 -28.01 -51.51 28.82
C ALA A 72 -26.81 -52.16 29.52
N GLU A 73 -26.08 -53.01 28.81
CA GLU A 73 -24.80 -53.55 29.28
C GLU A 73 -23.67 -52.54 29.07
N SER A 74 -22.64 -52.58 29.91
CA SER A 74 -21.45 -51.72 29.74
C SER A 74 -20.84 -51.83 28.34
N SER A 75 -20.83 -53.04 27.76
CA SER A 75 -20.36 -53.32 26.39
C SER A 75 -21.19 -52.57 25.33
N SER A 76 -22.52 -52.60 25.46
CA SER A 76 -23.46 -51.93 24.56
C SER A 76 -23.36 -50.42 24.65
N LEU A 77 -23.19 -49.87 25.86
CA LEU A 77 -22.94 -48.44 26.08
C LEU A 77 -21.60 -48.00 25.50
N SER A 78 -20.53 -48.77 25.69
CA SER A 78 -19.21 -48.48 25.09
C SER A 78 -19.24 -48.52 23.57
N GLN A 79 -19.93 -49.49 22.95
CA GLN A 79 -20.10 -49.55 21.49
C GLN A 79 -20.87 -48.35 20.95
N LEU A 80 -21.97 -47.96 21.63
CA LEU A 80 -22.75 -46.79 21.27
C LEU A 80 -21.92 -45.50 21.41
N ALA A 81 -21.16 -45.35 22.50
CA ALA A 81 -20.27 -44.22 22.72
C ALA A 81 -19.18 -44.12 21.63
N ASN A 82 -18.55 -45.24 21.26
CA ASN A 82 -17.56 -45.29 20.19
C ASN A 82 -18.18 -44.93 18.82
N MET A 83 -19.40 -45.39 18.55
CA MET A 83 -20.12 -45.05 17.31
C MET A 83 -20.51 -43.56 17.27
N PHE A 84 -20.97 -43.00 18.39
CA PHE A 84 -21.21 -41.55 18.48
C PHE A 84 -19.93 -40.76 18.29
N PHE A 85 -18.83 -41.16 18.95
CA PHE A 85 -17.54 -40.52 18.82
C PHE A 85 -17.04 -40.56 17.38
N SER A 86 -17.12 -41.71 16.69
CA SER A 86 -16.67 -41.82 15.30
C SER A 86 -17.50 -40.98 14.33
N ILE A 87 -18.83 -40.90 14.51
CA ILE A 87 -19.71 -40.04 13.69
C ILE A 87 -19.36 -38.57 13.88
N VAL A 88 -19.24 -38.12 15.14
CA VAL A 88 -18.90 -36.73 15.47
C VAL A 88 -17.51 -36.39 14.97
N HIS A 89 -16.53 -37.27 15.18
CA HIS A 89 -15.16 -37.11 14.73
C HIS A 89 -15.08 -36.99 13.20
N LYS A 90 -15.71 -37.91 12.46
CA LYS A 90 -15.76 -37.87 10.99
C LYS A 90 -16.35 -36.55 10.47
N LYS A 91 -17.50 -36.14 10.99
CA LYS A 91 -18.16 -34.88 10.59
C LYS A 91 -17.29 -33.65 10.90
N THR A 92 -16.51 -33.71 11.97
CA THR A 92 -15.58 -32.65 12.36
C THR A 92 -14.39 -32.58 11.39
N LEU A 93 -13.83 -33.73 11.02
CA LEU A 93 -12.76 -33.83 10.03
C LEU A 93 -13.19 -33.41 8.62
N GLU A 94 -14.39 -33.78 8.17
CA GLU A 94 -14.95 -33.32 6.89
C GLU A 94 -15.08 -31.78 6.85
N ARG A 95 -15.53 -31.17 7.96
CA ARG A 95 -15.59 -29.71 8.11
C ARG A 95 -14.20 -29.08 8.09
N LEU A 96 -13.25 -29.66 8.81
CA LEU A 96 -11.84 -29.22 8.84
C LEU A 96 -11.22 -29.28 7.44
N SER A 97 -11.46 -30.36 6.70
CA SER A 97 -10.97 -30.52 5.32
C SER A 97 -11.52 -29.44 4.39
N GLY A 98 -12.83 -29.14 4.46
CA GLY A 98 -13.43 -28.05 3.70
C GLY A 98 -12.84 -26.67 4.04
N ILE A 99 -12.63 -26.39 5.32
CA ILE A 99 -11.99 -25.15 5.78
C ILE A 99 -10.53 -25.08 5.29
N SER A 100 -9.78 -26.18 5.38
CA SER A 100 -8.38 -26.25 4.93
C SER A 100 -8.25 -26.00 3.43
N SER A 101 -9.11 -26.61 2.62
CA SER A 101 -9.15 -26.38 1.17
C SER A 101 -9.43 -24.91 0.83
N HIS A 102 -10.44 -24.32 1.49
CA HIS A 102 -10.76 -22.91 1.31
C HIS A 102 -9.59 -22.00 1.77
N LEU A 103 -8.93 -22.33 2.87
CA LEU A 103 -7.76 -21.61 3.38
C LEU A 103 -6.58 -21.71 2.41
N SER A 104 -6.34 -22.88 1.81
CA SER A 104 -5.31 -23.09 0.78
C SER A 104 -5.55 -22.19 -0.43
N GLY A 105 -6.77 -22.17 -0.97
CA GLY A 105 -7.11 -21.29 -2.10
C GLY A 105 -6.90 -19.81 -1.77
N LYS A 106 -7.35 -19.36 -0.60
CA LYS A 106 -7.12 -17.97 -0.14
C LYS A 106 -5.65 -17.65 0.08
N THR A 107 -4.86 -18.62 0.55
CA THR A 107 -3.42 -18.46 0.73
C THR A 107 -2.70 -18.31 -0.61
N GLU A 108 -3.08 -19.08 -1.63
CA GLU A 108 -2.54 -18.96 -2.99
C GLU A 108 -2.88 -17.61 -3.62
N GLU A 109 -4.11 -17.14 -3.46
CA GLU A 109 -4.52 -15.78 -3.88
C GLU A 109 -3.67 -14.70 -3.21
N ILE A 110 -3.47 -14.78 -1.89
CA ILE A 110 -2.62 -13.85 -1.13
C ILE A 110 -1.18 -13.90 -1.62
N ALA A 111 -0.63 -15.09 -1.86
CA ALA A 111 0.72 -15.25 -2.37
C ALA A 111 0.90 -14.63 -3.77
N ALA A 112 -0.09 -14.81 -4.66
CA ALA A 112 -0.09 -14.19 -5.98
C ALA A 112 -0.16 -12.65 -5.89
N LEU A 113 -1.06 -12.12 -5.07
CA LEU A 113 -1.19 -10.68 -4.84
C LEU A 113 0.11 -10.08 -4.32
N ALA A 114 0.73 -10.72 -3.34
CA ALA A 114 1.94 -10.22 -2.74
C ALA A 114 3.17 -10.33 -3.66
N ASN A 115 3.26 -11.36 -4.52
CA ASN A 115 4.27 -11.39 -5.59
C ASN A 115 4.08 -10.22 -6.57
N ASN A 116 2.85 -9.85 -6.91
CA ASN A 116 2.57 -8.67 -7.73
C ASN A 116 2.99 -7.38 -7.02
N VAL A 117 2.72 -7.25 -5.72
CA VAL A 117 3.15 -6.11 -4.90
C VAL A 117 4.68 -6.03 -4.84
N ALA A 118 5.37 -7.14 -4.60
CA ALA A 118 6.84 -7.19 -4.57
C ALA A 118 7.46 -6.80 -5.92
N SER A 119 6.90 -7.28 -7.03
CA SER A 119 7.32 -6.90 -8.39
C SER A 119 7.09 -5.40 -8.67
N SER A 120 5.94 -4.88 -8.26
CA SER A 120 5.63 -3.45 -8.37
C SER A 120 6.62 -2.60 -7.55
N ILE A 121 6.91 -3.00 -6.33
CA ILE A 121 7.91 -2.35 -5.46
C ILE A 121 9.30 -2.38 -6.12
N ALA A 122 9.73 -3.52 -6.65
CA ALA A 122 11.02 -3.65 -7.33
C ALA A 122 11.13 -2.67 -8.53
N LYS A 123 10.07 -2.56 -9.34
CA LYS A 123 10.02 -1.61 -10.46
C LYS A 123 10.00 -0.16 -10.00
N SER A 124 9.28 0.15 -8.92
CA SER A 124 9.27 1.49 -8.31
C SER A 124 10.65 1.86 -7.77
N ILE A 125 11.36 0.91 -7.14
CA ILE A 125 12.73 1.09 -6.66
C ILE A 125 13.67 1.39 -7.83
N GLU A 126 13.65 0.58 -8.89
CA GLU A 126 14.47 0.80 -10.09
C GLU A 126 14.23 2.21 -10.66
N THR A 127 12.96 2.57 -10.87
CA THR A 127 12.58 3.89 -11.38
C THR A 127 13.06 5.01 -10.45
N ALA A 128 12.88 4.88 -9.14
CA ALA A 128 13.27 5.89 -8.18
C ALA A 128 14.80 6.04 -8.07
N THR A 129 15.56 4.95 -8.20
CA THR A 129 17.03 4.99 -8.25
C THR A 129 17.54 5.69 -9.51
N GLN A 130 16.90 5.45 -10.65
CA GLN A 130 17.23 6.14 -11.91
C GLN A 130 16.95 7.64 -11.82
N ILE A 131 15.76 8.02 -11.33
CA ILE A 131 15.40 9.42 -11.09
C ILE A 131 16.40 10.08 -10.13
N ALA A 132 16.81 9.37 -9.07
CA ALA A 132 17.77 9.91 -8.12
C ALA A 132 19.15 10.16 -8.73
N ALA A 133 19.62 9.24 -9.59
CA ALA A 133 20.87 9.43 -10.33
C ALA A 133 20.79 10.62 -11.30
N GLU A 134 19.66 10.76 -12.01
CA GLU A 134 19.43 11.87 -12.93
C GLU A 134 19.40 13.22 -12.21
N ILE A 135 18.64 13.33 -11.11
CA ILE A 135 18.58 14.56 -10.30
C ILE A 135 19.98 14.91 -9.77
N ASN A 136 20.74 13.94 -9.27
CA ASN A 136 22.10 14.20 -8.80
C ASN A 136 23.01 14.71 -9.93
N GLY A 137 22.91 14.16 -11.13
CA GLY A 137 23.64 14.64 -12.30
C GLY A 137 23.24 16.08 -12.67
N GLN A 138 21.93 16.39 -12.67
CA GLN A 138 21.41 17.73 -12.93
C GLN A 138 21.85 18.75 -11.87
N LEU A 139 21.89 18.35 -10.60
CA LEU A 139 22.37 19.23 -9.53
C LEU A 139 23.86 19.55 -9.69
N GLN A 140 24.68 18.58 -10.10
CA GLN A 140 26.11 18.82 -10.37
C GLN A 140 26.30 19.81 -11.53
N THR A 141 25.55 19.66 -12.63
CA THR A 141 25.64 20.59 -13.76
C THR A 141 25.14 21.99 -13.37
N GLN A 142 24.09 22.09 -12.57
CA GLN A 142 23.62 23.37 -12.03
C GLN A 142 24.64 24.04 -11.13
N ILE A 143 25.29 23.31 -10.22
CA ILE A 143 26.33 23.86 -9.33
C ILE A 143 27.48 24.42 -10.16
N GLN A 144 27.90 23.71 -11.21
CA GLN A 144 28.93 24.20 -12.11
C GLN A 144 28.48 25.48 -12.84
N ALA A 145 27.27 25.50 -13.39
CA ALA A 145 26.72 26.68 -14.05
C ALA A 145 26.60 27.90 -13.10
N ILE A 146 26.23 27.67 -11.83
CA ILE A 146 26.20 28.71 -10.79
C ILE A 146 27.61 29.29 -10.57
N LYS A 147 28.62 28.42 -10.48
CA LYS A 147 30.01 28.83 -10.28
C LYS A 147 30.52 29.67 -11.46
N ASP A 148 30.23 29.24 -12.68
CA ASP A 148 30.61 29.97 -13.89
C ASP A 148 29.91 31.33 -13.96
N THR A 149 28.60 31.37 -13.65
CA THR A 149 27.83 32.62 -13.59
C THR A 149 28.35 33.58 -12.52
N ALA A 150 28.75 33.07 -11.36
CA ALA A 150 29.34 33.87 -10.30
C ALA A 150 30.69 34.46 -10.72
N GLN A 151 31.51 33.69 -11.43
CA GLN A 151 32.77 34.16 -11.99
C GLN A 151 32.55 35.25 -13.05
N ASP A 152 31.61 35.05 -13.97
CA ASP A 152 31.26 36.03 -15.01
C ASP A 152 30.72 37.33 -14.39
N SER A 153 29.91 37.22 -13.33
CA SER A 153 29.41 38.38 -12.57
C SER A 153 30.55 39.15 -11.89
N ALA A 154 31.57 38.46 -11.37
CA ALA A 154 32.74 39.10 -10.78
C ALA A 154 33.58 39.83 -11.84
N ILE A 155 33.78 39.21 -13.00
CA ILE A 155 34.48 39.81 -14.15
C ILE A 155 33.74 41.07 -14.63
N LEU A 156 32.41 40.98 -14.79
CA LEU A 156 31.56 42.12 -15.17
C LEU A 156 31.70 43.26 -14.18
N THR A 157 31.65 42.97 -12.88
CA THR A 157 31.78 43.99 -11.83
C THR A 157 33.12 44.71 -11.91
N GLY A 158 34.22 43.99 -12.11
CA GLY A 158 35.55 44.58 -12.30
C GLY A 158 35.66 45.42 -13.58
N ALA A 159 35.11 44.94 -14.70
CA ALA A 159 35.09 45.69 -15.95
C ALA A 159 34.31 47.01 -15.81
N VAL A 160 33.15 46.97 -15.15
CA VAL A 160 32.31 48.15 -14.94
C VAL A 160 32.98 49.17 -14.01
N GLN A 161 33.71 48.71 -12.97
CA GLN A 161 34.54 49.59 -12.14
C GLN A 161 35.64 50.28 -12.95
N ASN A 162 36.33 49.55 -13.83
CA ASN A 162 37.36 50.13 -14.70
C ASN A 162 36.78 51.20 -15.65
N ILE A 163 35.63 50.93 -16.27
CA ILE A 163 34.94 51.93 -17.11
C ILE A 163 34.55 53.15 -16.28
N GLY A 164 34.10 52.96 -15.03
CA GLY A 164 33.82 54.06 -14.10
C GLY A 164 35.03 54.97 -13.86
N GLY A 165 36.22 54.38 -13.67
CA GLY A 165 37.48 55.13 -13.51
C GLY A 165 37.89 55.90 -14.76
N VAL A 166 37.78 55.27 -15.94
CA VAL A 166 38.03 55.94 -17.24
C VAL A 166 37.05 57.09 -17.45
N THR A 167 35.76 56.88 -17.15
CA THR A 167 34.72 57.90 -17.31
C THR A 167 34.97 59.11 -16.41
N GLU A 168 35.44 58.91 -15.16
CA GLU A 168 35.82 60.03 -14.30
C GLU A 168 37.04 60.80 -14.83
N THR A 169 38.01 60.09 -15.40
CA THR A 169 39.17 60.73 -16.04
C THR A 169 38.74 61.62 -17.20
N ILE A 170 37.82 61.15 -18.05
CA ILE A 170 37.27 61.95 -19.16
C ILE A 170 36.51 63.17 -18.63
N LYS A 171 35.68 63.02 -17.59
CA LYS A 171 34.98 64.15 -16.94
C LYS A 171 35.96 65.21 -16.44
N ASN A 172 37.06 64.78 -15.84
CA ASN A 172 38.11 65.68 -15.35
C ASN A 172 38.81 66.41 -16.51
N ILE A 173 39.15 65.72 -17.59
CA ILE A 173 39.73 66.31 -18.80
C ILE A 173 38.77 67.32 -19.44
N ALA A 174 37.49 66.96 -19.59
CA ALA A 174 36.47 67.84 -20.13
C ALA A 174 36.30 69.10 -19.26
N SER A 175 36.28 68.95 -17.94
CA SER A 175 36.19 70.09 -17.01
C SER A 175 37.42 71.00 -17.07
N GLN A 176 38.62 70.45 -17.20
CA GLN A 176 39.85 71.24 -17.40
C GLN A 176 39.87 71.94 -18.77
N THR A 177 39.43 71.25 -19.82
CA THR A 177 39.32 71.80 -21.18
C THR A 177 38.31 72.95 -21.21
N ASN A 178 37.19 72.82 -20.49
CA ASN A 178 36.20 73.86 -20.34
C ASN A 178 36.78 75.12 -19.68
N LEU A 179 37.58 74.95 -18.62
CA LEU A 179 38.29 76.05 -17.94
C LEU A 179 39.34 76.70 -18.85
N LEU A 180 40.12 75.90 -19.58
CA LEU A 180 41.11 76.40 -20.55
C LEU A 180 40.43 77.21 -21.68
N ALA A 181 39.33 76.69 -22.22
CA ALA A 181 38.56 77.36 -23.27
C ALA A 181 37.93 78.67 -22.76
N LEU A 182 37.44 78.70 -21.51
CA LEU A 182 36.96 79.92 -20.88
C LEU A 182 38.06 80.98 -20.77
N ASN A 183 39.25 80.59 -20.28
CA ASN A 183 40.39 81.51 -20.19
C ASN A 183 40.81 82.04 -21.57
N ALA A 184 40.83 81.17 -22.58
CA ALA A 184 41.13 81.56 -23.96
C ALA A 184 40.08 82.53 -24.53
N ALA A 185 38.79 82.33 -24.25
CA ALA A 185 37.73 83.23 -24.67
C ALA A 185 37.85 84.62 -24.02
N ILE A 186 38.24 84.67 -22.73
CA ILE A 186 38.51 85.92 -22.01
C ILE A 186 39.68 86.68 -22.65
N GLU A 187 40.79 85.99 -22.92
CA GLU A 187 41.97 86.64 -23.50
C GLU A 187 41.73 87.07 -24.96
N ALA A 188 40.98 86.29 -25.73
CA ALA A 188 40.55 86.66 -27.08
C ALA A 188 39.66 87.91 -27.08
N ALA A 189 38.76 88.06 -26.11
CA ALA A 189 37.97 89.28 -25.93
C ALA A 189 38.85 90.48 -25.56
N ARG A 190 39.90 90.25 -24.75
CA ARG A 190 40.85 91.28 -24.32
C ARG A 190 41.72 91.81 -25.47
N ALA A 191 42.04 90.96 -26.45
CA ALA A 191 42.77 91.33 -27.66
C ALA A 191 41.92 92.13 -28.68
N GLY A 192 40.62 92.36 -28.42
CA GLY A 192 39.74 93.14 -29.28
C GLY A 192 39.57 92.53 -30.68
N ASP A 193 39.65 93.35 -31.72
CA ASP A 193 39.43 92.91 -33.11
C ASP A 193 40.43 91.85 -33.59
N SER A 194 41.68 91.87 -33.07
CA SER A 194 42.70 90.87 -33.42
C SER A 194 42.41 89.48 -32.83
N GLY A 195 41.61 89.39 -31.76
CA GLY A 195 41.27 88.13 -31.09
C GLY A 195 40.00 87.46 -31.60
N ARG A 196 39.27 88.10 -32.53
CA ARG A 196 37.91 87.70 -32.92
C ARG A 196 37.81 86.26 -33.46
N GLY A 197 38.79 85.82 -34.24
CA GLY A 197 38.87 84.43 -34.72
C GLY A 197 39.16 83.41 -33.62
N PHE A 198 40.04 83.76 -32.67
CA PHE A 198 40.33 82.94 -31.49
C PHE A 198 39.13 82.81 -30.55
N ALA A 199 38.32 83.87 -30.41
CA ALA A 199 37.11 83.85 -29.59
C ALA A 199 36.10 82.81 -30.09
N VAL A 200 35.91 82.70 -31.42
CA VAL A 200 35.01 81.69 -32.03
C VAL A 200 35.51 80.28 -31.73
N VAL A 201 36.81 80.02 -31.89
CA VAL A 201 37.40 78.70 -31.59
C VAL A 201 37.26 78.37 -30.11
N ALA A 202 37.55 79.31 -29.21
CA ALA A 202 37.43 79.11 -27.77
C ALA A 202 35.98 78.79 -27.36
N GLN A 203 34.99 79.46 -27.94
CA GLN A 203 33.57 79.18 -27.69
C GLN A 203 33.19 77.75 -28.12
N GLU A 204 33.66 77.30 -29.29
CA GLU A 204 33.37 75.95 -29.80
C GLU A 204 34.04 74.86 -28.96
N VAL A 205 35.30 75.06 -28.56
CA VAL A 205 36.00 74.15 -27.63
C VAL A 205 35.26 74.06 -26.29
N ARG A 206 34.78 75.19 -25.77
CA ARG A 206 34.01 75.23 -24.52
C ARG A 206 32.72 74.41 -24.64
N LYS A 207 31.98 74.58 -25.74
CA LYS A 207 30.75 73.83 -26.02
C LYS A 207 31.01 72.32 -26.14
N LEU A 208 32.10 71.91 -26.81
CA LEU A 208 32.52 70.50 -26.89
C LEU A 208 32.86 69.94 -25.51
N ALA A 209 33.51 70.72 -24.65
CA ALA A 209 33.83 70.32 -23.28
C ALA A 209 32.58 70.15 -22.41
N GLU A 210 31.61 71.08 -22.50
CA GLU A 210 30.31 70.97 -21.83
C GLU A 210 29.54 69.73 -22.31
N GLN A 211 29.52 69.45 -23.62
CA GLN A 211 28.89 68.27 -24.22
C GLN A 211 29.58 66.96 -23.79
N SER A 212 30.91 66.97 -23.67
CA SER A 212 31.68 65.84 -23.17
C SER A 212 31.32 65.54 -21.70
N ASN A 213 31.23 66.57 -20.85
CA ASN A 213 30.77 66.43 -19.47
C ASN A 213 29.35 65.81 -19.39
N SER A 214 28.39 66.33 -20.15
CA SER A 214 27.04 65.77 -20.20
C SER A 214 27.05 64.30 -20.62
N SER A 215 27.86 63.95 -21.62
CA SER A 215 27.99 62.57 -22.11
C SER A 215 28.58 61.64 -21.03
N THR A 216 29.62 62.07 -20.31
CA THR A 216 30.19 61.28 -19.21
C THR A 216 29.20 61.08 -18.06
N GLN A 217 28.31 62.04 -17.81
CA GLN A 217 27.26 61.90 -16.80
C GLN A 217 26.22 60.83 -17.20
N HIS A 218 25.82 60.78 -18.48
CA HIS A 218 24.96 59.71 -18.98
C HIS A 218 25.64 58.34 -18.89
N ILE A 219 26.92 58.24 -19.27
CA ILE A 219 27.69 56.99 -19.15
C ILE A 219 27.74 56.52 -17.69
N ARG A 220 27.95 57.43 -16.73
CA ARG A 220 27.93 57.10 -15.30
C ARG A 220 26.61 56.53 -14.83
N GLN A 221 25.50 57.08 -15.29
CA GLN A 221 24.18 56.57 -14.94
C GLN A 221 24.02 55.13 -15.44
N SER A 222 24.38 54.86 -16.70
CA SER A 222 24.35 53.51 -17.26
C SER A 222 25.27 52.54 -16.52
N ILE A 223 26.47 52.97 -16.12
CA ILE A 223 27.39 52.17 -15.29
C ILE A 223 26.74 51.81 -13.95
N SER A 224 26.10 52.78 -13.28
CA SER A 224 25.42 52.55 -12.00
C SER A 224 24.26 51.55 -12.12
N GLU A 225 23.51 51.60 -13.22
CA GLU A 225 22.43 50.65 -13.52
C GLU A 225 22.99 49.24 -13.71
N VAL A 226 24.07 49.08 -14.48
CA VAL A 226 24.73 47.79 -14.69
C VAL A 226 25.32 47.24 -13.39
N GLN A 227 25.96 48.06 -12.55
CA GLN A 227 26.45 47.64 -11.23
C GLN A 227 25.32 47.15 -10.34
N THR A 228 24.18 47.83 -10.35
CA THR A 228 23.01 47.43 -9.55
C THR A 228 22.51 46.06 -9.96
N VAL A 229 22.46 45.78 -11.28
CA VAL A 229 22.07 44.46 -11.78
C VAL A 229 23.11 43.40 -11.41
N ALA A 230 24.40 43.67 -11.61
CA ALA A 230 25.48 42.74 -11.27
C ALA A 230 25.47 42.37 -9.78
N ASN A 231 25.25 43.34 -8.90
CA ASN A 231 25.17 43.11 -7.45
C ASN A 231 23.98 42.25 -7.01
N ARG A 232 22.94 42.10 -7.85
CA ARG A 232 21.79 41.22 -7.59
C ARG A 232 22.03 39.77 -8.00
N ILE A 233 23.05 39.51 -8.83
CA ILE A 233 23.32 38.15 -9.34
C ILE A 233 23.83 37.25 -8.20
N ALA A 234 24.79 37.71 -7.41
CA ALA A 234 25.38 36.90 -6.34
C ALA A 234 24.34 36.41 -5.28
N PRO A 235 23.47 37.28 -4.72
CA PRO A 235 22.40 36.81 -3.81
C PRO A 235 21.42 35.85 -4.47
N ALA A 236 21.11 36.03 -5.76
CA ALA A 236 20.25 35.10 -6.49
C ALA A 236 20.91 33.73 -6.63
N MET A 237 22.21 33.69 -6.93
CA MET A 237 22.99 32.45 -6.99
C MET A 237 23.04 31.73 -5.64
N GLU A 238 23.23 32.45 -4.52
CA GLU A 238 23.17 31.87 -3.17
C GLU A 238 21.82 31.21 -2.88
N GLY A 239 20.72 31.83 -3.31
CA GLY A 239 19.38 31.25 -3.20
C GLY A 239 19.25 29.92 -3.96
N ILE A 240 19.83 29.83 -5.15
CA ILE A 240 19.83 28.59 -5.94
C ILE A 240 20.69 27.51 -5.26
N VAL A 241 21.86 27.86 -4.73
CA VAL A 241 22.73 26.92 -3.98
C VAL A 241 21.99 26.35 -2.78
N LYS A 242 21.26 27.19 -2.03
CA LYS A 242 20.45 26.73 -0.89
C LYS A 242 19.37 25.75 -1.34
N ASN A 243 18.61 26.09 -2.39
CA ASN A 243 17.59 25.19 -2.93
C ASN A 243 18.18 23.85 -3.37
N ASN A 244 19.35 23.87 -4.00
CA ASN A 244 20.05 22.65 -4.41
C ASN A 244 20.45 21.78 -3.22
N SER A 245 20.90 22.39 -2.11
CA SER A 245 21.18 21.68 -0.86
C SER A 245 19.92 21.02 -0.29
N GLU A 246 18.78 21.72 -0.29
CA GLU A 246 17.50 21.17 0.18
C GLU A 246 17.04 20.00 -0.70
N ILE A 247 17.26 20.06 -2.02
CA ILE A 247 16.98 18.96 -2.93
C ILE A 247 17.87 17.75 -2.59
N GLN A 248 19.17 17.95 -2.35
CA GLN A 248 20.09 16.85 -1.97
C GLN A 248 19.64 16.14 -0.69
N GLU A 249 19.20 16.90 0.32
CA GLU A 249 18.68 16.32 1.57
C GLU A 249 17.42 15.47 1.33
N LYS A 250 16.46 16.00 0.55
CA LYS A 250 15.25 15.25 0.17
C LYS A 250 15.59 13.99 -0.63
N MET A 251 16.61 14.04 -1.50
CA MET A 251 17.08 12.88 -2.24
C MET A 251 17.69 11.80 -1.33
N ALA A 252 18.41 12.20 -0.28
CA ALA A 252 18.93 11.27 0.72
C ALA A 252 17.79 10.56 1.47
N LEU A 253 16.73 11.30 1.85
CA LEU A 253 15.53 10.72 2.46
C LEU A 253 14.81 9.73 1.55
N ILE A 254 14.67 10.05 0.25
CA ILE A 254 14.11 9.15 -0.75
C ILE A 254 14.93 7.86 -0.84
N SER A 255 16.26 7.97 -0.90
CA SER A 255 17.16 6.81 -0.94
C SER A 255 17.03 5.92 0.30
N ALA A 256 16.87 6.50 1.49
CA ALA A 256 16.62 5.76 2.71
C ALA A 256 15.27 5.01 2.68
N ASN A 257 14.21 5.67 2.22
CA ASN A 257 12.89 5.05 2.08
C ASN A 257 12.89 3.90 1.06
N ILE A 258 13.63 4.03 -0.04
CA ILE A 258 13.83 2.97 -1.03
C ILE A 258 14.44 1.73 -0.36
N LYS A 259 15.51 1.89 0.44
CA LYS A 259 16.14 0.77 1.15
C LYS A 259 15.17 0.07 2.10
N ASN A 260 14.36 0.83 2.83
CA ASN A 260 13.35 0.28 3.74
C ASN A 260 12.27 -0.51 2.97
N GLN A 261 11.81 0.01 1.82
CA GLN A 261 10.83 -0.69 0.99
C GLN A 261 11.37 -1.99 0.40
N THR A 262 12.65 -2.04 0.01
CA THR A 262 13.30 -3.29 -0.44
C THR A 262 13.27 -4.35 0.66
N ALA A 263 13.69 -3.98 1.88
CA ALA A 263 13.72 -4.90 3.02
C ALA A 263 12.31 -5.45 3.34
N LEU A 264 11.29 -4.58 3.34
CA LEU A 264 9.89 -4.97 3.55
C LEU A 264 9.39 -5.94 2.47
N ALA A 265 9.76 -5.74 1.20
CA ALA A 265 9.36 -6.63 0.11
C ALA A 265 10.02 -8.01 0.23
N GLU A 266 11.28 -8.06 0.64
CA GLU A 266 12.01 -9.32 0.90
C GLU A 266 11.41 -10.09 2.08
N ASP A 267 11.10 -9.40 3.18
CA ASP A 267 10.47 -10.00 4.35
C ASP A 267 9.08 -10.55 4.03
N LEU A 268 8.26 -9.81 3.27
CA LEU A 268 6.96 -10.26 2.80
C LEU A 268 7.07 -11.55 1.97
N SER A 269 8.03 -11.61 1.04
CA SER A 269 8.27 -12.82 0.23
C SER A 269 8.66 -14.02 1.10
N ARG A 270 9.45 -13.80 2.15
CA ARG A 270 9.85 -14.85 3.10
C ARG A 270 8.66 -15.38 3.90
N GLU A 271 7.84 -14.49 4.47
CA GLU A 271 6.67 -14.88 5.27
C GLU A 271 5.65 -15.67 4.47
N LEU A 272 5.41 -15.31 3.20
CA LEU A 272 4.47 -16.03 2.35
C LEU A 272 4.92 -17.44 2.01
N LYS A 273 6.23 -17.64 1.78
CA LYS A 273 6.78 -18.99 1.57
C LYS A 273 6.56 -19.87 2.80
N GLN A 274 6.71 -19.31 4.00
CA GLN A 274 6.45 -20.03 5.25
C GLN A 274 4.95 -20.34 5.42
N LEU A 275 4.07 -19.38 5.12
CA LEU A 275 2.63 -19.56 5.24
C LEU A 275 2.10 -20.62 4.26
N LEU A 276 2.62 -20.63 3.02
CA LEU A 276 2.32 -21.67 2.03
C LEU A 276 2.77 -23.07 2.50
N LEU A 277 3.94 -23.17 3.13
CA LEU A 277 4.44 -24.43 3.68
C LEU A 277 3.53 -24.93 4.82
N LEU A 278 3.20 -24.04 5.76
CA LEU A 278 2.33 -24.36 6.90
C LEU A 278 0.95 -24.84 6.45
N ASN A 279 0.39 -24.24 5.39
CA ASN A 279 -0.90 -24.64 4.85
C ASN A 279 -0.86 -26.04 4.21
N LYS A 280 0.24 -26.37 3.51
CA LYS A 280 0.47 -27.72 2.99
C LYS A 280 0.59 -28.75 4.09
N GLU A 281 1.31 -28.44 5.16
CA GLU A 281 1.45 -29.32 6.34
C GLU A 281 0.10 -29.56 7.03
N LEU A 282 -0.69 -28.50 7.24
CA LEU A 282 -2.04 -28.59 7.81
C LEU A 282 -2.97 -29.47 6.96
N SER A 283 -2.96 -29.27 5.65
CA SER A 283 -3.77 -30.06 4.72
C SER A 283 -3.37 -31.55 4.74
N ALA A 284 -2.08 -31.85 4.82
CA ALA A 284 -1.59 -33.23 4.94
C ALA A 284 -2.03 -33.89 6.25
N ALA A 285 -1.93 -33.17 7.39
CA ALA A 285 -2.34 -33.68 8.69
C ALA A 285 -3.84 -34.02 8.76
N ILE A 286 -4.70 -33.18 8.19
CA ILE A 286 -6.15 -33.42 8.16
C ILE A 286 -6.47 -34.65 7.31
N VAL A 287 -5.81 -34.82 6.17
CA VAL A 287 -6.01 -35.99 5.30
C VAL A 287 -5.60 -37.27 6.02
N GLU A 288 -4.47 -37.27 6.73
CA GLU A 288 -4.00 -38.45 7.47
C GLU A 288 -5.00 -38.91 8.54
N ASP A 289 -5.61 -37.98 9.29
CA ASP A 289 -6.60 -38.29 10.33
C ASP A 289 -7.99 -38.69 9.77
N VAL A 290 -8.33 -38.27 8.53
CA VAL A 290 -9.59 -38.69 7.87
C VAL A 290 -9.58 -40.16 7.48
N PHE A 291 -8.41 -40.74 7.21
CA PHE A 291 -8.26 -42.11 6.68
C PHE A 291 -7.80 -43.14 7.73
N LYS A 292 -7.64 -42.74 8.99
CA LYS A 292 -7.40 -43.65 10.15
C LYS A 292 -8.71 -43.94 10.90
#